data_AF-A0A9Q4FLR2-F1
#
_entry.id   AF-A0A9Q4FLR2-F1
#
_cell.length_a   1.000
_cell.length_b   1.000
_cell.length_c   1.000
_cell.angle_alpha   90.00
_cell.angle_beta   90.00
_cell.angle_gamma   90.00
#
_symmetry.space_group_name_H-M   'P 1'
#
loop_
_entity.id
_entity.type
_entity.pdbx_description
1 polymer ?
#
loop_
_entity_poly.entity_id
_entity_poly.type
_entity_poly.pdbx_seq_one_letter_code
_entity_poly.pdbx_strand_id
1 'polypeptide(L)'
;MKVDSFDNTLICEGEDLQEALSYFKNYREIPVYVEEAILRLILDKLGYENINFDVLEELLNKLPNDFVERSINGIHTVFNRNKKVDYENFYLPYLLYYLPANVFKIWKPLLELHIRSTLKPNMRILDIGTGAGSVPIGIIEFYKSLAKSYAEIKFSLSFVLIEKEGEFIDIAEKMIKSIAENA
;
A
#
# COMPACT_ATOMS: atom_id res chain seq x y z
N MET A 1 5.51 3.45 24.33
CA MET A 1 6.30 2.40 23.64
C MET A 1 7.77 2.66 23.84
N LYS A 2 8.60 1.61 23.82
CA LYS A 2 10.06 1.79 23.80
C LYS A 2 10.74 0.85 22.82
N VAL A 3 12.00 1.17 22.50
CA VAL A 3 12.89 0.30 21.73
C VAL A 3 13.78 -0.48 22.69
N ASP A 4 13.77 -1.80 22.58
CA ASP A 4 14.67 -2.68 23.32
C ASP A 4 16.12 -2.44 22.89
N SER A 5 17.01 -2.22 23.86
CA SER A 5 18.41 -1.89 23.58
C SER A 5 19.26 -3.10 23.17
N PHE A 6 18.79 -4.33 23.42
CA PHE A 6 19.50 -5.56 23.12
C PHE A 6 19.25 -6.03 21.69
N ASP A 7 17.99 -6.08 21.24
CA ASP A 7 17.63 -6.64 19.92
C ASP A 7 16.92 -5.67 18.95
N ASN A 8 16.74 -4.42 19.40
CA ASN A 8 16.11 -3.34 18.64
C ASN A 8 14.69 -3.68 18.21
N THR A 9 13.92 -4.32 19.09
CA THR A 9 12.48 -4.56 18.92
C THR A 9 11.63 -3.48 19.63
N LEU A 10 10.39 -3.33 19.19
CA LEU A 10 9.39 -2.48 19.82
C LEU A 10 8.74 -3.23 20.97
N ILE A 11 8.74 -2.63 22.16
CA ILE A 11 8.07 -3.16 23.35
C ILE A 11 6.89 -2.26 23.68
N CYS A 12 5.69 -2.85 23.71
CA CYS A 12 4.48 -2.19 24.21
C CYS A 12 4.53 -2.09 25.74
N GLU A 13 4.23 -0.92 26.27
CA GLU A 13 4.09 -0.63 27.70
C GLU A 13 2.74 0.04 27.98
N GLY A 14 2.12 -0.27 29.11
CA GLY A 14 0.85 0.33 29.52
C GLY A 14 -0.26 0.18 28.48
N GLU A 15 -0.76 1.30 27.98
CA GLU A 15 -1.88 1.36 27.02
C GLU A 15 -1.45 1.23 25.55
N ASP A 16 -0.15 1.08 25.26
CA ASP A 16 0.36 0.99 23.89
C ASP A 16 -0.31 -0.08 23.03
N LEU A 17 -0.61 -1.23 23.65
CA LEU A 17 -1.30 -2.31 22.96
C LEU A 17 -2.73 -1.92 22.58
N GLN A 18 -3.43 -1.18 23.44
CA GLN A 18 -4.79 -0.72 23.16
C GLN A 18 -4.79 0.34 22.06
N GLU A 19 -3.81 1.23 22.07
CA GLU A 19 -3.55 2.21 21.01
C GLU A 19 -3.27 1.52 19.67
N ALA A 20 -2.35 0.56 19.63
CA ALA A 20 -2.03 -0.20 18.42
C ALA A 20 -3.21 -1.01 17.88
N LEU A 21 -4.03 -1.58 18.77
CA LEU A 21 -5.26 -2.27 18.41
C LEU A 21 -6.37 -1.32 17.94
N SER A 22 -6.34 -0.04 18.35
CA SER A 22 -7.32 0.96 17.90
C SER A 22 -7.29 1.15 16.39
N TYR A 23 -6.10 1.03 15.77
CA TYR A 23 -5.94 1.12 14.31
C TYR A 23 -6.68 0.00 13.55
N PHE A 24 -7.18 -1.02 14.24
CA PHE A 24 -7.85 -2.19 13.68
C PHE A 24 -9.36 -2.24 13.98
N LYS A 25 -9.90 -1.29 14.76
CA LYS A 25 -11.30 -1.34 15.25
C LYS A 25 -12.35 -0.85 14.24
N ASN A 26 -11.98 0.01 13.29
CA ASN A 26 -12.90 0.56 12.28
C ASN A 26 -12.74 -0.16 10.93
N TYR A 27 -13.77 -0.09 10.07
CA TYR A 27 -13.61 -0.40 8.65
C TYR A 27 -12.48 0.50 8.11
N ARG A 28 -11.31 -0.09 7.88
CA ARG A 28 -10.15 0.67 7.40
C ARG A 28 -10.42 1.13 5.99
N GLU A 29 -10.37 2.43 5.81
CA GLU A 29 -10.44 3.08 4.51
C GLU A 29 -9.00 3.36 4.04
N ILE A 30 -8.79 3.24 2.73
CA ILE A 30 -7.54 3.65 2.11
C ILE A 30 -7.40 5.17 2.35
N PRO A 31 -6.22 5.68 2.76
CA PRO A 31 -6.03 7.11 2.88
C PRO A 31 -6.25 7.80 1.53
N VAL A 32 -6.96 8.94 1.52
CA VAL A 32 -7.30 9.67 0.29
C VAL A 32 -6.07 9.93 -0.60
N TYR A 33 -4.92 10.30 -0.03
CA TYR A 33 -3.71 10.52 -0.82
C TYR A 33 -3.20 9.27 -1.55
N VAL A 34 -3.48 8.06 -1.04
CA VAL A 34 -3.16 6.80 -1.73
C VAL A 34 -4.13 6.58 -2.90
N GLU A 35 -5.41 6.88 -2.71
CA GLU A 35 -6.41 6.83 -3.80
C GLU A 35 -6.07 7.83 -4.90
N GLU A 36 -5.69 9.06 -4.52
CA GLU A 36 -5.24 10.08 -5.46
C GLU A 36 -3.97 9.65 -6.21
N ALA A 37 -2.99 9.05 -5.52
CA ALA A 37 -1.78 8.52 -6.15
C ALA A 37 -2.10 7.42 -7.17
N ILE A 38 -3.00 6.50 -6.84
CA ILE A 38 -3.53 5.48 -7.75
C ILE A 38 -4.11 6.13 -9.01
N LEU A 39 -5.05 7.07 -8.84
CA LEU A 39 -5.77 7.67 -9.96
C LEU A 39 -4.86 8.52 -10.84
N ARG A 40 -3.94 9.28 -10.24
CA ARG A 40 -2.94 10.06 -10.99
C ARG A 40 -2.08 9.15 -11.86
N LEU A 41 -1.61 8.02 -11.34
CA LEU A 41 -0.83 7.06 -12.13
C LEU A 41 -1.65 6.42 -13.24
N ILE A 42 -2.92 6.08 -12.98
CA ILE A 42 -3.81 5.54 -14.01
C ILE A 42 -3.98 6.56 -15.15
N LEU A 43 -4.32 7.82 -14.80
CA LEU A 43 -4.54 8.88 -15.78
C LEU A 43 -3.27 9.20 -16.58
N ASP A 44 -2.10 9.25 -15.92
CA ASP A 44 -0.79 9.41 -16.58
C ASP A 44 -0.54 8.30 -17.60
N LYS A 45 -0.76 7.03 -17.21
CA LYS A 45 -0.61 5.86 -18.11
C LYS A 45 -1.66 5.82 -19.23
N LEU A 46 -2.80 6.50 -19.07
CA LEU A 46 -3.80 6.69 -20.11
C LEU A 46 -3.49 7.89 -21.02
N GLY A 47 -2.40 8.63 -20.78
CA GLY A 47 -1.96 9.74 -21.61
C GLY A 47 -2.53 11.11 -21.21
N TYR A 48 -3.08 11.25 -20.01
CA TYR A 48 -3.52 12.54 -19.49
C TYR A 48 -2.32 13.30 -18.92
N GLU A 49 -1.91 14.37 -19.58
CA GLU A 49 -0.83 15.26 -19.11
C GLU A 49 -1.34 16.33 -18.13
N ASN A 50 -0.45 16.85 -17.26
CA ASN A 50 -0.70 17.98 -16.36
C ASN A 50 -1.92 17.83 -15.44
N ILE A 51 -1.97 16.72 -14.70
CA ILE A 51 -3.02 16.39 -13.74
C ILE A 51 -2.89 17.31 -12.49
N ASN A 52 -3.37 18.55 -12.60
CA ASN A 52 -3.45 19.52 -11.48
C ASN A 52 -4.83 19.46 -10.78
N PHE A 53 -5.40 18.27 -10.63
CA PHE A 53 -6.61 18.11 -9.82
C PHE A 53 -6.18 17.95 -8.37
N ASP A 54 -6.74 18.74 -7.46
CA ASP A 54 -6.41 18.68 -6.03
C ASP A 54 -7.46 17.90 -5.22
N VAL A 55 -8.44 17.31 -5.91
CA VAL A 55 -9.59 16.64 -5.29
C VAL A 55 -9.85 15.28 -5.92
N LEU A 56 -10.00 14.24 -5.09
CA LEU A 56 -10.31 12.87 -5.48
C LEU A 56 -11.48 12.74 -6.47
N GLU A 57 -12.57 13.49 -6.25
CA GLU A 57 -13.77 13.45 -7.11
C GLU A 57 -13.47 13.93 -8.53
N GLU A 58 -12.61 14.93 -8.71
CA GLU A 58 -12.20 15.41 -10.03
C GLU A 58 -11.37 14.34 -10.77
N LEU A 59 -10.49 13.63 -10.06
CA LEU A 59 -9.71 12.52 -10.63
C LEU A 59 -10.61 11.37 -11.08
N LEU A 60 -11.61 11.00 -10.25
CA LEU A 60 -12.58 9.96 -10.59
C LEU A 60 -13.40 10.33 -11.83
N ASN A 61 -13.88 11.57 -11.92
CA ASN A 61 -14.66 12.07 -13.04
C ASN A 61 -13.86 12.17 -14.36
N LYS A 62 -12.53 12.05 -14.30
CA LYS A 62 -11.65 12.04 -15.48
C LYS A 62 -11.39 10.64 -16.03
N LEU A 63 -11.73 9.58 -15.30
CA LEU A 63 -11.57 8.22 -15.79
C LEU A 63 -12.45 8.00 -17.02
N PRO A 64 -11.89 7.55 -18.16
CA PRO A 64 -12.68 7.24 -19.34
C PRO A 64 -13.68 6.10 -19.05
N ASN A 65 -14.95 6.26 -19.44
CA ASN A 65 -15.97 5.24 -19.23
C ASN A 65 -15.58 3.89 -19.87
N ASP A 66 -14.96 3.92 -21.06
CA ASP A 66 -14.49 2.73 -21.76
C ASP A 66 -13.36 2.02 -20.99
N PHE A 67 -12.48 2.77 -20.32
CA PHE A 67 -11.48 2.20 -19.42
C PHE A 67 -12.12 1.54 -18.20
N VAL A 68 -13.10 2.19 -17.58
CA VAL A 68 -13.82 1.65 -16.42
C VAL A 68 -14.55 0.35 -16.78
N GLU A 69 -15.29 0.32 -17.89
CA GLU A 69 -15.99 -0.87 -18.37
C GLU A 69 -15.03 -2.02 -18.68
N ARG A 70 -13.90 -1.74 -19.37
CA ARG A 70 -12.85 -2.74 -19.61
C ARG A 70 -12.25 -3.27 -18.32
N SER A 71 -12.02 -2.40 -17.34
CA SER A 71 -11.47 -2.79 -16.04
C SER A 71 -12.41 -3.71 -15.28
N ILE A 72 -13.71 -3.38 -15.22
CA ILE A 72 -14.74 -4.24 -14.59
C ILE A 72 -14.77 -5.61 -15.26
N ASN A 73 -14.86 -5.65 -16.58
CA ASN A 73 -14.88 -6.90 -17.34
C ASN A 73 -13.60 -7.71 -17.13
N GLY A 74 -12.45 -7.05 -17.10
CA GLY A 74 -11.17 -7.65 -16.82
C GLY A 74 -11.12 -8.31 -15.44
N ILE A 75 -11.51 -7.58 -14.38
CA ILE A 75 -11.55 -8.09 -13.00
C ILE A 75 -12.44 -9.33 -12.89
N HIS A 76 -13.60 -9.33 -13.57
CA HIS A 76 -14.53 -10.46 -13.56
C HIS A 76 -13.99 -11.71 -14.26
N THR A 77 -13.03 -11.55 -15.18
CA THR A 77 -12.57 -12.64 -16.06
C THR A 77 -11.18 -13.18 -15.72
N VAL A 78 -10.36 -12.41 -14.99
CA VAL A 78 -9.00 -12.81 -14.56
C VAL A 78 -9.00 -14.10 -13.73
N PHE A 79 -10.01 -14.31 -12.87
CA PHE A 79 -10.13 -15.52 -12.05
C PHE A 79 -11.09 -16.54 -12.66
N ASN A 80 -10.71 -17.08 -13.83
CA ASN A 80 -11.40 -18.22 -14.42
C ASN A 80 -10.77 -19.53 -13.94
N ARG A 81 -11.52 -20.37 -13.21
CA ARG A 81 -11.05 -21.66 -12.64
C ARG A 81 -10.43 -22.62 -13.67
N ASN A 82 -10.73 -22.43 -14.95
CA ASN A 82 -10.25 -23.30 -16.04
C ASN A 82 -9.06 -22.71 -16.81
N LYS A 83 -8.50 -21.58 -16.38
CA LYS A 83 -7.35 -20.94 -17.03
C LYS A 83 -6.27 -20.59 -16.00
N LYS A 84 -5.01 -20.65 -16.42
CA LYS A 84 -3.91 -20.06 -15.66
C LYS A 84 -4.17 -18.55 -15.57
N VAL A 85 -4.07 -17.99 -14.36
CA VAL A 85 -4.16 -16.55 -14.17
C VAL A 85 -2.97 -15.90 -14.87
N ASP A 86 -3.25 -14.94 -15.73
CA ASP A 86 -2.28 -14.17 -16.50
C ASP A 86 -2.55 -12.70 -16.25
N TYR A 87 -1.54 -12.00 -15.73
CA TYR A 87 -1.61 -10.59 -15.39
C TYR A 87 -0.92 -9.71 -16.44
N GLU A 88 -0.44 -10.28 -17.54
CA GLU A 88 0.20 -9.51 -18.61
C GLU A 88 -0.74 -8.39 -19.09
N ASN A 89 -0.29 -7.15 -18.98
CA ASN A 89 -1.03 -5.93 -19.31
C ASN A 89 -2.29 -5.66 -18.46
N PHE A 90 -2.42 -6.31 -17.29
CA PHE A 90 -3.53 -6.13 -16.35
C PHE A 90 -3.20 -5.12 -15.21
N TYR A 91 -2.14 -4.34 -15.37
CA TYR A 91 -1.61 -3.49 -14.30
C TYR A 91 -2.54 -2.34 -13.89
N LEU A 92 -3.26 -1.69 -14.82
CA LEU A 92 -4.18 -0.59 -14.48
C LEU A 92 -5.46 -1.05 -13.77
N PRO A 93 -6.18 -2.09 -14.25
CA PRO A 93 -7.30 -2.64 -13.49
C PRO A 93 -6.86 -3.20 -12.12
N TYR A 94 -5.65 -3.77 -12.05
CA TYR A 94 -5.06 -4.19 -10.78
C TYR A 94 -4.88 -3.02 -9.81
N LEU A 95 -4.30 -1.92 -10.31
CA LEU A 95 -4.08 -0.71 -9.51
C LEU A 95 -5.40 -0.12 -9.00
N LEU A 96 -6.44 -0.10 -9.84
CA LEU A 96 -7.75 0.44 -9.48
C LEU A 96 -8.48 -0.39 -8.42
N TYR A 97 -8.37 -1.72 -8.48
CA TYR A 97 -9.19 -2.62 -7.66
C TYR A 97 -8.40 -3.43 -6.64
N TYR A 98 -7.38 -4.16 -7.09
CA TYR A 98 -6.66 -5.11 -6.24
C TYR A 98 -5.69 -4.40 -5.28
N LEU A 99 -5.01 -3.34 -5.71
CA LEU A 99 -4.10 -2.60 -4.83
C LEU A 99 -4.83 -2.10 -3.58
N PRO A 100 -5.90 -1.27 -3.67
CA PRO A 100 -6.58 -0.77 -2.48
C PRO A 100 -7.20 -1.90 -1.64
N ALA A 101 -7.73 -2.96 -2.28
CA ALA A 101 -8.27 -4.11 -1.55
C ALA A 101 -7.21 -4.93 -0.78
N ASN A 102 -5.93 -4.82 -1.17
CA ASN A 102 -4.85 -5.64 -0.63
C ASN A 102 -3.92 -4.91 0.36
N VAL A 103 -3.88 -3.57 0.36
CA VAL A 103 -2.98 -2.76 1.22
C VAL A 103 -3.04 -3.18 2.70
N PHE A 104 -4.24 -3.38 3.25
CA PHE A 104 -4.40 -3.69 4.68
C PHE A 104 -4.16 -5.15 5.05
N LYS A 105 -3.95 -6.05 4.08
CA LYS A 105 -3.75 -7.48 4.38
C LYS A 105 -2.46 -7.73 5.15
N ILE A 106 -1.41 -6.93 4.93
CA ILE A 106 -0.14 -7.04 5.65
C ILE A 106 -0.20 -6.52 7.10
N TRP A 107 -1.22 -5.75 7.46
CA TRP A 107 -1.30 -5.16 8.80
C TRP A 107 -1.51 -6.20 9.89
N LYS A 108 -2.22 -7.29 9.60
CA LYS A 108 -2.44 -8.37 10.57
C LYS A 108 -1.11 -9.03 11.00
N PRO A 109 -0.23 -9.50 10.09
CA PRO A 109 1.06 -10.04 10.51
C PRO A 109 1.96 -8.98 11.18
N LEU A 110 1.94 -7.72 10.74
CA LEU A 110 2.70 -6.65 11.41
C LEU A 110 2.23 -6.41 12.85
N LEU A 111 0.92 -6.42 13.08
CA LEU A 111 0.34 -6.34 14.42
C LEU A 111 0.74 -7.55 15.27
N GLU A 112 0.75 -8.75 14.70
CA GLU A 112 1.20 -9.93 15.45
C GLU A 112 2.68 -9.83 15.86
N LEU A 113 3.53 -9.34 14.97
CA LEU A 113 4.93 -9.05 15.29
C LEU A 113 5.04 -8.01 16.42
N HIS A 114 4.20 -6.99 16.36
CA HIS A 114 4.16 -5.91 17.34
C HIS A 114 3.72 -6.44 18.72
N ILE A 115 2.62 -7.19 18.79
CA ILE A 115 2.11 -7.80 20.04
C ILE A 115 3.15 -8.72 20.68
N ARG A 116 3.93 -9.43 19.85
CA ARG A 116 4.97 -10.35 20.32
C ARG A 116 6.29 -9.67 20.67
N SER A 117 6.37 -8.34 20.59
CA SER A 117 7.61 -7.57 20.77
C SER A 117 8.73 -8.05 19.85
N THR A 118 8.40 -8.33 18.58
CA THR A 118 9.35 -8.77 17.55
C THR A 118 9.40 -7.82 16.35
N LEU A 119 8.47 -6.87 16.27
CA LEU A 119 8.50 -5.80 15.28
C LEU A 119 9.65 -4.83 15.60
N LYS A 120 10.35 -4.33 14.58
CA LYS A 120 11.49 -3.42 14.76
C LYS A 120 11.17 -2.02 14.25
N PRO A 121 11.72 -0.94 14.83
CA PRO A 121 11.56 0.41 14.29
C PRO A 121 12.27 0.57 12.94
N ASN A 122 13.34 -0.20 12.71
CA ASN A 122 14.15 -0.17 11.49
C ASN A 122 14.05 -1.52 10.78
N MET A 123 13.45 -1.54 9.58
CA MET A 123 13.21 -2.76 8.82
C MET A 123 13.88 -2.71 7.44
N ARG A 124 14.45 -3.85 7.04
CA ARG A 124 14.86 -4.13 5.66
C ARG A 124 13.96 -5.24 5.13
N ILE A 125 13.19 -4.94 4.10
CA ILE A 125 12.14 -5.80 3.57
C ILE A 125 12.53 -6.25 2.16
N LEU A 126 12.46 -7.55 1.92
CA LEU A 126 12.51 -8.14 0.59
C LEU A 126 11.09 -8.57 0.21
N ASP A 127 10.55 -8.02 -0.88
CA ASP A 127 9.23 -8.37 -1.40
C ASP A 127 9.38 -9.00 -2.79
N ILE A 128 9.04 -10.29 -2.90
CA ILE A 128 9.17 -11.08 -4.13
C ILE A 128 7.78 -11.27 -4.73
N GLY A 129 7.61 -10.82 -5.98
CA GLY A 129 6.30 -10.72 -6.63
C GLY A 129 5.50 -9.55 -6.08
N THR A 130 6.14 -8.38 -5.96
CA THR A 130 5.53 -7.20 -5.33
C THR A 130 4.31 -6.66 -6.10
N GLY A 131 4.19 -7.01 -7.40
CA GLY A 131 3.18 -6.45 -8.28
C GLY A 131 3.21 -4.92 -8.26
N ALA A 132 2.04 -4.28 -8.10
CA ALA A 132 1.94 -2.83 -7.98
C ALA A 132 2.34 -2.26 -6.60
N GLY A 133 2.88 -3.08 -5.67
CA GLY A 133 3.42 -2.60 -4.39
C GLY A 133 2.40 -2.52 -3.23
N SER A 134 1.31 -3.29 -3.25
CA SER A 134 0.31 -3.23 -2.15
C SER A 134 0.89 -3.60 -0.77
N VAL A 135 1.85 -4.53 -0.72
CA VAL A 135 2.53 -4.94 0.51
C VAL A 135 3.44 -3.84 1.07
N PRO A 136 4.40 -3.29 0.30
CA PRO A 136 5.26 -2.20 0.79
C PRO A 136 4.46 -0.97 1.18
N ILE A 137 3.42 -0.60 0.41
CA ILE A 137 2.50 0.48 0.77
C ILE A 137 1.82 0.19 2.12
N GLY A 138 1.28 -1.01 2.30
CA GLY A 138 0.67 -1.40 3.57
C GLY A 138 1.62 -1.34 4.75
N ILE A 139 2.89 -1.71 4.57
CA ILE A 139 3.93 -1.58 5.60
C ILE A 139 4.19 -0.10 5.91
N ILE A 140 4.37 0.74 4.89
CA ILE A 140 4.59 2.19 5.08
C ILE A 140 3.43 2.80 5.88
N GLU A 141 2.18 2.52 5.50
CA GLU A 141 1.00 3.04 6.17
C GLU A 141 0.88 2.58 7.63
N PHE A 142 1.21 1.32 7.90
CA PHE A 142 1.24 0.81 9.28
C PHE A 142 2.28 1.56 10.14
N TYR A 143 3.48 1.78 9.60
CA TYR A 143 4.54 2.51 10.30
C TYR A 143 4.27 4.00 10.43
N LYS A 144 3.54 4.62 9.50
CA LYS A 144 3.03 6.00 9.66
C LYS A 144 2.09 6.10 10.86
N SER A 145 1.18 5.13 11.05
CA SER A 145 0.31 5.10 12.23
C SER A 145 1.13 5.00 13.52
N LEU A 146 2.15 4.14 13.56
CA LEU A 146 3.06 4.06 14.71
C LEU A 146 3.83 5.37 14.95
N ALA A 147 4.39 5.96 13.90
CA ALA A 147 5.14 7.21 14.01
C ALA A 147 4.28 8.38 14.54
N LYS A 148 2.98 8.40 14.21
CA LYS A 148 2.03 9.39 14.74
C LYS A 148 1.80 9.22 16.25
N SER A 149 1.63 7.98 16.72
CA SER A 149 1.40 7.73 18.15
C SER A 149 2.69 7.72 18.99
N TYR A 150 3.86 7.57 18.37
CA TYR A 150 5.17 7.42 19.04
C TYR A 150 6.25 8.31 18.39
N ALA A 151 6.05 9.64 18.48
CA ALA A 151 6.87 10.65 17.79
C ALA A 151 8.35 10.67 18.22
N GLU A 152 8.67 10.13 19.40
CA GLU A 152 10.03 10.01 19.93
C GLU A 152 10.83 8.87 19.28
N ILE A 153 10.16 7.91 18.65
CA ILE A 153 10.81 6.77 18.00
C ILE A 153 11.07 7.11 16.53
N LYS A 154 12.33 6.98 16.11
CA LYS A 154 12.69 7.08 14.69
C LYS A 154 12.45 5.75 14.00
N PHE A 155 11.56 5.76 13.01
CA PHE A 155 11.28 4.61 12.15
C PHE A 155 12.03 4.72 10.82
N SER A 156 12.50 3.59 10.29
CA SER A 156 13.19 3.53 9.00
C SER A 156 12.81 2.25 8.25
N LEU A 157 12.42 2.40 6.99
CA LEU A 157 12.06 1.29 6.12
C LEU A 157 12.93 1.30 4.87
N SER A 158 13.45 0.13 4.49
CA SER A 158 14.19 -0.08 3.25
C SER A 158 13.59 -1.27 2.53
N PHE A 159 13.29 -1.11 1.24
CA PHE A 159 12.65 -2.13 0.42
C PHE A 159 13.58 -2.58 -0.70
N VAL A 160 13.63 -3.90 -0.91
CA VAL A 160 14.14 -4.52 -2.13
C VAL A 160 12.96 -5.21 -2.78
N LEU A 161 12.62 -4.80 -4.00
CA LEU A 161 11.46 -5.28 -4.73
C LEU A 161 11.94 -6.17 -5.87
N ILE A 162 11.34 -7.35 -6.00
CA ILE A 162 11.57 -8.26 -7.13
C ILE A 162 10.24 -8.48 -7.82
N GLU A 163 10.17 -8.16 -9.11
CA GLU A 163 8.99 -8.33 -9.94
C GLU A 163 9.41 -8.74 -11.35
N LYS A 164 8.64 -9.63 -11.97
CA LYS A 164 8.89 -10.12 -13.33
C LYS A 164 8.40 -9.11 -14.37
N GLU A 165 7.27 -8.45 -14.10
CA GLU A 165 6.65 -7.51 -15.04
C GLU A 165 7.15 -6.07 -14.84
N GLY A 166 7.78 -5.52 -15.89
CA GLY A 166 8.38 -4.17 -15.85
C GLY A 166 7.40 -3.05 -15.48
N GLU A 167 6.15 -3.13 -15.94
CA GLU A 167 5.13 -2.12 -15.63
C GLU A 167 4.73 -2.14 -14.15
N PHE A 168 4.67 -3.32 -13.53
CA PHE A 168 4.34 -3.44 -12.11
C PHE A 168 5.43 -2.85 -11.22
N ILE A 169 6.71 -3.08 -11.54
CA ILE A 169 7.81 -2.48 -10.76
C ILE A 169 7.85 -0.95 -10.91
N ASP A 170 7.65 -0.39 -12.11
CA ASP A 170 7.56 1.06 -12.32
C ASP A 170 6.41 1.67 -11.50
N ILE A 171 5.24 1.01 -11.49
CA ILE A 171 4.09 1.45 -10.69
C ILE A 171 4.41 1.38 -9.19
N ALA A 172 5.00 0.27 -8.71
CA ALA A 172 5.32 0.11 -7.30
C ALA A 172 6.30 1.19 -6.81
N GLU A 173 7.34 1.48 -7.59
CA GLU A 173 8.32 2.53 -7.27
C GLU A 173 7.68 3.92 -7.21
N LYS A 174 6.83 4.25 -8.20
CA LYS A 174 6.11 5.53 -8.22
C LYS A 174 5.12 5.68 -7.07
N MET A 175 4.38 4.62 -6.74
CA MET A 175 3.46 4.61 -5.61
C MET A 175 4.21 4.79 -4.27
N ILE A 176 5.29 4.04 -4.06
CA ILE A 176 6.10 4.15 -2.83
C ILE A 176 6.67 5.56 -2.69
N LYS A 177 7.21 6.14 -3.78
CA LYS A 177 7.74 7.50 -3.77
C LYS A 177 6.66 8.53 -3.43
N SER A 178 5.51 8.46 -4.10
CA SER A 178 4.38 9.37 -3.85
C SER A 178 3.90 9.31 -2.40
N ILE A 179 3.86 8.11 -1.81
CA ILE A 179 3.40 7.93 -0.43
C ILE A 179 4.45 8.36 0.58
N ALA A 180 5.74 8.15 0.29
CA ALA A 180 6.85 8.57 1.14
C ALA A 180 6.96 10.11 1.24
N GLU A 181 6.60 10.84 0.18
CA GLU A 181 6.54 12.31 0.19
C GLU A 181 5.40 12.85 1.10
N ASN A 182 4.43 12.01 1.44
CA ASN A 182 3.31 12.29 2.35
C ASN A 182 3.52 11.68 3.76
N ALA A 183 4.77 11.43 4.15
CA ALA A 183 5.15 10.81 5.43
C ALA A 183 5.66 11.83 6.46
#